data_AF-A0A4P0XQD0-F1
#
_entry.id   AF-A0A4P0XQD0-F1
#
_cell.length_a   1.000
_cell.length_b   1.000
_cell.length_c   1.000
_cell.angle_alpha   90.00
_cell.angle_beta   90.00
_cell.angle_gamma   90.00
#
_symmetry.space_group_name_H-M   'P 1'
#
loop_
_entity.id
_entity.type
_entity.pdbx_description
1 polymer ?
#
loop_
_entity_poly.entity_id
_entity_poly.type
_entity_poly.pdbx_seq_one_letter_code
_entity_poly.pdbx_strand_id
1 'polypeptide(L)'
;MRGKTLLVLAGLLGAGLLGYRNLPPHLNPLAPLALDDPPGWLTSFKLRRLTADQCASLLAEANRRRLIASRPVADSEGSCPLRNVVRGANFGSVQLSSSFLASCPLALSSALYIEQQAKPLTRQLMASDLRQIDHLGSFACRNIYHRQQARRSEHATADAAGRQRFPSGGR
;
A
#
# COMPACT_ATOMS: atom_id res chain seq x y z
N MET A 1 13.54 37.76 -37.18
CA MET A 1 13.90 37.03 -35.94
C MET A 1 12.75 36.26 -35.28
N ARG A 2 11.46 36.56 -35.53
CA ARG A 2 10.30 35.87 -34.91
C ARG A 2 10.05 34.42 -35.35
N GLY A 3 10.38 34.07 -36.60
CA GLY A 3 10.13 32.72 -37.14
C GLY A 3 10.99 31.62 -36.52
N LYS A 4 12.24 31.95 -36.14
CA LYS A 4 13.18 31.00 -35.53
C LYS A 4 12.75 30.63 -34.11
N THR A 5 12.21 31.60 -33.35
CA THR A 5 11.69 31.38 -32.00
C THR A 5 10.44 30.50 -32.00
N LEU A 6 9.53 30.67 -32.98
CA LEU A 6 8.34 29.84 -33.15
C LEU A 6 8.69 28.38 -33.50
N LEU A 7 9.70 28.17 -34.35
CA LEU A 7 10.17 26.82 -34.69
C LEU A 7 10.80 26.10 -33.48
N VAL A 8 11.57 26.82 -32.65
CA VAL A 8 12.15 26.26 -31.42
C VAL A 8 11.06 25.93 -30.40
N LEU A 9 10.07 26.82 -30.21
CA LEU A 9 8.93 26.57 -29.32
C LEU A 9 8.07 25.39 -29.79
N ALA A 10 7.79 25.29 -31.09
CA ALA A 10 7.06 24.18 -31.68
C ALA A 10 7.85 22.86 -31.56
N GLY A 11 9.18 22.90 -31.72
CA GLY A 11 10.05 21.75 -31.51
C GLY A 11 10.06 21.28 -30.05
N LEU A 12 10.15 22.21 -29.08
CA LEU A 12 10.08 21.89 -27.65
C LEU A 12 8.70 21.38 -27.24
N LEU A 13 7.63 21.96 -27.76
CA LEU A 13 6.26 21.48 -27.54
C LEU A 13 6.04 20.10 -28.15
N GLY A 14 6.53 19.87 -29.37
CA GLY A 14 6.47 18.57 -30.04
C GLY A 14 7.24 17.50 -29.27
N ALA A 15 8.47 17.81 -28.85
CA ALA A 15 9.29 16.92 -28.01
C ALA A 15 8.66 16.67 -26.65
N GLY A 16 8.08 17.69 -26.01
CA GLY A 16 7.34 17.56 -24.76
C GLY A 16 6.08 16.70 -24.89
N LEU A 17 5.32 16.85 -25.98
CA LEU A 17 4.11 16.07 -26.24
C LEU A 17 4.44 14.60 -26.56
N LEU A 18 5.49 14.36 -27.35
CA LEU A 18 6.00 13.02 -27.63
C LEU A 18 6.58 12.37 -26.37
N GLY A 19 7.32 13.13 -25.56
CA GLY A 19 7.83 12.67 -24.26
C GLY A 19 6.71 12.33 -23.29
N TYR A 20 5.65 13.14 -23.25
CA TYR A 20 4.48 12.89 -22.39
C TYR A 20 3.68 11.66 -22.83
N ARG A 21 3.50 11.43 -24.14
CA ARG A 21 2.82 10.22 -24.66
C ARG A 21 3.58 8.92 -24.38
N ASN A 22 4.89 8.99 -24.32
CA ASN A 22 5.75 7.83 -24.02
C ASN A 22 6.11 7.74 -22.53
N LEU A 23 5.60 8.64 -21.68
CA LEU A 23 5.93 8.65 -20.28
C LEU A 23 5.27 7.45 -19.58
N PRO A 24 6.03 6.60 -18.88
CA PRO A 24 5.46 5.46 -18.17
C PRO A 24 4.32 5.87 -17.22
N PRO A 25 3.19 5.12 -17.17
CA PRO A 25 2.05 5.47 -16.32
C PRO A 25 2.39 5.62 -14.83
N HIS A 26 3.42 4.90 -14.36
CA HIS A 26 3.86 4.98 -12.97
C HIS A 26 4.37 6.38 -12.58
N LEU A 27 4.93 7.15 -13.52
CA LEU A 27 5.41 8.52 -13.30
C LEU A 27 4.31 9.59 -13.38
N ASN A 28 3.09 9.23 -13.76
CA ASN A 28 1.99 10.16 -13.86
C ASN A 28 1.19 10.21 -12.53
N PRO A 29 1.10 11.37 -11.84
CA PRO A 29 0.34 11.50 -10.59
C PRO A 29 -1.17 11.37 -10.75
N LEU A 30 -1.70 11.56 -11.98
CA LEU A 30 -3.12 11.47 -12.30
C LEU A 30 -3.52 10.07 -12.78
N ALA A 31 -2.56 9.21 -13.12
CA ALA A 31 -2.84 7.83 -13.51
C ALA A 31 -3.26 7.00 -12.28
N PRO A 32 -4.16 6.01 -12.46
CA PRO A 32 -4.54 5.10 -11.38
C PRO A 32 -3.31 4.33 -10.88
N LEU A 33 -3.35 3.94 -9.61
CA LEU A 33 -2.31 3.09 -9.02
C LEU A 33 -2.29 1.73 -9.71
N ALA A 34 -1.13 1.32 -10.22
CA ALA A 34 -0.92 -0.05 -10.67
C ALA A 34 -0.20 -0.85 -9.60
N LEU A 35 -0.49 -2.17 -9.50
CA LEU A 35 0.17 -3.06 -8.54
C LEU A 35 1.66 -3.27 -8.87
N ASP A 36 2.05 -2.98 -10.10
CA ASP A 36 3.43 -3.10 -10.59
C ASP A 36 4.16 -1.74 -10.52
N ASP A 37 3.53 -0.69 -9.97
CA ASP A 37 4.19 0.60 -9.78
C ASP A 37 5.40 0.42 -8.85
N PRO A 38 6.59 0.95 -9.21
CA PRO A 38 7.78 0.83 -8.40
C PRO A 38 7.59 1.50 -7.03
N PRO A 39 8.27 1.02 -5.98
CA PRO A 39 8.16 1.62 -4.67
C PRO A 39 8.75 3.03 -4.69
N GLY A 40 7.98 4.01 -4.21
CA GLY A 40 8.42 5.41 -4.20
C GLY A 40 7.42 6.37 -3.56
N TRP A 41 7.81 7.66 -3.50
CA TRP A 41 6.96 8.73 -2.98
C TRP A 41 5.67 8.88 -3.78
N LEU A 42 5.74 8.75 -5.11
CA LEU A 42 4.58 8.90 -6.00
C LEU A 42 3.57 7.77 -5.80
N THR A 43 4.02 6.52 -5.66
CA THR A 43 3.19 5.36 -5.34
C THR A 43 2.52 5.53 -3.97
N SER A 44 3.27 6.02 -2.98
CA SER A 44 2.74 6.35 -1.65
C SER A 44 1.69 7.49 -1.70
N PHE A 45 1.88 8.47 -2.58
CA PHE A 45 0.92 9.54 -2.82
C PHE A 45 -0.37 9.00 -3.46
N LYS A 46 -0.25 8.18 -4.52
CA LYS A 46 -1.40 7.52 -5.17
C LYS A 46 -2.18 6.64 -4.18
N LEU A 47 -1.49 5.85 -3.35
CA LEU A 47 -2.10 5.03 -2.30
C LEU A 47 -2.94 5.83 -1.31
N ARG A 48 -2.43 6.99 -0.85
CA ARG A 48 -3.16 7.87 0.09
C ARG A 48 -4.40 8.54 -0.52
N ARG A 49 -4.45 8.66 -1.85
CA ARG A 49 -5.57 9.29 -2.57
C ARG A 49 -6.64 8.29 -3.03
N LEU A 50 -6.44 6.99 -2.79
CA LEU A 50 -7.38 5.95 -3.22
C LEU A 50 -8.77 6.17 -2.60
N THR A 51 -9.80 6.10 -3.43
CA THR A 51 -11.19 6.00 -2.95
C THR A 51 -11.48 4.56 -2.50
N ALA A 52 -12.55 4.37 -1.72
CA ALA A 52 -12.95 3.04 -1.24
C ALA A 52 -13.18 2.06 -2.40
N ASP A 53 -13.88 2.48 -3.46
CA ASP A 53 -14.16 1.62 -4.64
C ASP A 53 -12.89 1.25 -5.42
N GLN A 54 -12.00 2.22 -5.63
CA GLN A 54 -10.71 1.97 -6.28
C GLN A 54 -9.87 1.03 -5.44
N CYS A 55 -9.89 1.18 -4.12
CA CYS A 55 -9.16 0.28 -3.23
C CYS A 55 -9.74 -1.13 -3.25
N ALA A 56 -11.07 -1.28 -3.22
CA ALA A 56 -11.73 -2.58 -3.28
C ALA A 56 -11.42 -3.32 -4.59
N SER A 57 -11.46 -2.63 -5.72
CA SER A 57 -11.11 -3.22 -7.03
C SER A 57 -9.63 -3.62 -7.12
N LEU A 58 -8.71 -2.77 -6.66
CA LEU A 58 -7.27 -3.08 -6.63
C LEU A 58 -6.94 -4.22 -5.67
N LEU A 59 -7.61 -4.29 -4.52
CA LEU A 59 -7.42 -5.38 -3.58
C LEU A 59 -7.95 -6.69 -4.14
N ALA A 60 -9.08 -6.68 -4.85
CA ALA A 60 -9.58 -7.85 -5.56
C ALA A 60 -8.57 -8.35 -6.62
N GLU A 61 -7.97 -7.43 -7.37
CA GLU A 61 -6.90 -7.76 -8.32
C GLU A 61 -5.65 -8.31 -7.61
N ALA A 62 -5.24 -7.70 -6.50
CA ALA A 62 -4.11 -8.17 -5.70
C ALA A 62 -4.35 -9.59 -5.13
N ASN A 63 -5.59 -9.90 -4.74
CA ASN A 63 -5.99 -11.26 -4.35
C ASN A 63 -5.89 -12.24 -5.52
N ARG A 64 -6.35 -11.86 -6.72
CA ARG A 64 -6.23 -12.70 -7.93
C ARG A 64 -4.78 -13.00 -8.30
N ARG A 65 -3.91 -11.99 -8.20
CA ARG A 65 -2.46 -12.11 -8.43
C ARG A 65 -1.70 -12.82 -7.31
N ARG A 66 -2.40 -13.25 -6.25
CA ARG A 66 -1.80 -13.87 -5.06
C ARG A 66 -0.72 -12.99 -4.41
N LEU A 67 -0.90 -11.66 -4.41
CA LEU A 67 -0.04 -10.74 -3.67
C LEU A 67 -0.45 -10.65 -2.19
N ILE A 68 -1.74 -10.77 -1.94
CA ILE A 68 -2.34 -10.80 -0.60
C ILE A 68 -3.51 -11.79 -0.62
N ALA A 69 -3.78 -12.41 0.53
CA ALA A 69 -5.01 -13.13 0.79
C ALA A 69 -5.79 -12.31 1.82
N SER A 70 -6.83 -11.61 1.36
CA SER A 70 -7.63 -10.71 2.19
C SER A 70 -9.12 -10.87 1.92
N ARG A 71 -9.94 -10.58 2.93
CA ARG A 71 -11.40 -10.56 2.81
C ARG A 71 -11.95 -9.25 3.38
N PRO A 72 -12.94 -8.61 2.73
CA PRO A 72 -13.59 -7.45 3.29
C PRO A 72 -14.29 -7.80 4.59
N VAL A 73 -14.27 -6.88 5.55
CA VAL A 73 -15.03 -6.97 6.80
C VAL A 73 -16.18 -5.98 6.70
N ALA A 74 -17.38 -6.40 7.12
CA ALA A 74 -18.54 -5.53 7.12
C ALA A 74 -18.30 -4.31 8.02
N ASP A 75 -18.72 -3.15 7.54
CA ASP A 75 -18.67 -1.93 8.31
C ASP A 75 -19.53 -2.07 9.57
N SER A 76 -19.04 -1.53 10.68
CA SER A 76 -19.74 -1.57 11.96
C SER A 76 -19.81 -0.17 12.53
N GLU A 77 -21.01 0.26 12.84
CA GLU A 77 -21.30 1.49 13.57
C GLU A 77 -21.40 1.12 15.05
N GLY A 78 -20.46 1.59 15.88
CA GLY A 78 -20.44 1.22 17.29
C GLY A 78 -19.36 1.96 18.07
N SER A 79 -19.08 1.50 19.29
CA SER A 79 -18.00 2.05 20.11
C SER A 79 -16.62 1.86 19.49
N CYS A 80 -16.48 1.13 18.38
CA CYS A 80 -15.27 0.90 17.59
C CYS A 80 -15.65 0.84 16.10
N PRO A 81 -15.77 1.98 15.39
CA PRO A 81 -16.27 1.95 14.03
C PRO A 81 -15.23 1.29 13.12
N LEU A 82 -15.67 0.26 12.40
CA LEU A 82 -14.91 -0.34 11.32
C LEU A 82 -15.47 0.24 10.03
N ARG A 83 -14.61 0.87 9.23
CA ARG A 83 -14.97 1.41 7.91
C ARG A 83 -13.92 1.02 6.88
N ASN A 84 -14.33 0.36 5.81
CA ASN A 84 -13.45 -0.09 4.72
C ASN A 84 -12.26 -0.94 5.22
N VAL A 85 -12.51 -1.78 6.23
CA VAL A 85 -11.50 -2.64 6.86
C VAL A 85 -11.48 -3.99 6.15
N VAL A 86 -10.28 -4.53 6.01
CA VAL A 86 -10.06 -5.85 5.43
C VAL A 86 -9.30 -6.72 6.41
N ARG A 87 -9.65 -8.01 6.41
CA ARG A 87 -8.94 -9.04 7.16
C ARG A 87 -7.92 -9.69 6.25
N GLY A 88 -6.65 -9.42 6.49
CA GLY A 88 -5.53 -10.06 5.80
C GLY A 88 -5.11 -11.35 6.50
N ALA A 89 -4.86 -12.40 5.73
CA ALA A 89 -4.40 -13.69 6.21
C ALA A 89 -2.94 -13.96 5.83
N ASN A 90 -2.54 -13.74 4.56
CA ASN A 90 -1.19 -14.02 4.05
C ASN A 90 -0.79 -12.99 2.98
N PHE A 91 0.51 -12.84 2.71
CA PHE A 91 1.04 -12.02 1.62
C PHE A 91 1.73 -12.90 0.59
N GLY A 92 0.95 -13.39 -0.37
CA GLY A 92 1.40 -14.34 -1.37
C GLY A 92 2.02 -15.59 -0.77
N SER A 93 3.32 -15.79 -1.00
CA SER A 93 4.09 -16.92 -0.44
C SER A 93 4.51 -16.72 1.02
N VAL A 94 4.30 -15.54 1.59
CA VAL A 94 4.68 -15.19 2.96
C VAL A 94 3.50 -15.42 3.89
N GLN A 95 3.68 -16.31 4.85
CA GLN A 95 2.67 -16.64 5.86
C GLN A 95 2.67 -15.59 6.96
N LEU A 96 1.48 -15.28 7.49
CA LEU A 96 1.35 -14.49 8.71
C LEU A 96 1.02 -15.40 9.89
N SER A 97 1.70 -15.18 11.02
CA SER A 97 1.39 -15.94 12.24
C SER A 97 -0.02 -15.71 12.76
N SER A 98 -0.63 -14.56 12.46
CA SER A 98 -2.01 -14.25 12.83
C SER A 98 -2.69 -13.39 11.76
N SER A 99 -4.01 -13.56 11.60
CA SER A 99 -4.79 -12.68 10.73
C SER A 99 -4.83 -11.26 11.32
N PHE A 100 -4.79 -10.24 10.47
CA PHE A 100 -4.78 -8.86 10.90
C PHE A 100 -5.94 -8.07 10.29
N LEU A 101 -6.39 -7.03 11.00
CA LEU A 101 -7.39 -6.08 10.50
C LEU A 101 -6.68 -4.79 10.12
N ALA A 102 -6.80 -4.37 8.87
CA ALA A 102 -6.20 -3.15 8.37
C ALA A 102 -7.19 -2.43 7.46
N SER A 103 -7.07 -1.10 7.34
CA SER A 103 -7.76 -0.39 6.26
C SER A 103 -7.27 -0.87 4.89
N CYS A 104 -8.14 -0.81 3.89
CA CYS A 104 -7.80 -1.23 2.54
C CYS A 104 -6.48 -0.64 1.98
N PRO A 105 -6.20 0.69 2.06
CA PRO A 105 -4.93 1.24 1.58
C PRO A 105 -3.72 0.74 2.38
N LEU A 106 -3.90 0.45 3.68
CA LEU A 106 -2.83 -0.11 4.51
C LEU A 106 -2.52 -1.56 4.11
N ALA A 107 -3.54 -2.38 3.88
CA ALA A 107 -3.37 -3.75 3.41
C ALA A 107 -2.70 -3.81 2.03
N LEU A 108 -3.13 -2.94 1.10
CA LEU A 108 -2.57 -2.87 -0.25
C LEU A 108 -1.11 -2.41 -0.23
N SER A 109 -0.79 -1.35 0.50
CA SER A 109 0.59 -0.84 0.63
C SER A 109 1.52 -1.86 1.28
N SER A 110 1.04 -2.60 2.29
CA SER A 110 1.80 -3.68 2.93
C SER A 110 2.09 -4.82 1.95
N ALA A 111 1.11 -5.22 1.13
CA ALA A 111 1.31 -6.26 0.12
C ALA A 111 2.38 -5.87 -0.91
N LEU A 112 2.31 -4.63 -1.42
CA LEU A 112 3.31 -4.11 -2.36
C LEU A 112 4.70 -4.02 -1.73
N TYR A 113 4.78 -3.54 -0.48
CA TYR A 113 6.05 -3.47 0.25
C TYR A 113 6.70 -4.85 0.44
N ILE A 114 5.90 -5.85 0.83
CA ILE A 114 6.41 -7.20 1.06
C ILE A 114 6.93 -7.81 -0.24
N GLU A 115 6.17 -7.68 -1.33
CA GLU A 115 6.53 -8.24 -2.62
C GLU A 115 7.78 -7.56 -3.22
N GLN A 116 7.78 -6.23 -3.25
CA GLN A 116 8.76 -5.45 -4.00
C GLN A 116 10.00 -5.08 -3.19
N GLN A 117 9.94 -5.04 -1.85
CA GLN A 117 11.05 -4.60 -1.00
C GLN A 117 11.46 -5.66 0.01
N ALA A 118 10.54 -6.16 0.84
CA ALA A 118 10.92 -7.06 1.94
C ALA A 118 11.49 -8.40 1.44
N LYS A 119 10.86 -9.02 0.42
CA LYS A 119 11.35 -10.27 -0.19
C LYS A 119 12.75 -10.12 -0.81
N PRO A 120 13.00 -9.14 -1.70
CA PRO A 120 14.35 -8.91 -2.23
C PRO A 120 15.40 -8.64 -1.15
N LEU A 121 15.06 -7.79 -0.17
CA LEU A 121 15.99 -7.41 0.89
C LEU A 121 16.36 -8.59 1.79
N THR A 122 15.38 -9.43 2.14
CA THR A 122 15.64 -10.66 2.92
C THR A 122 16.56 -11.61 2.17
N ARG A 123 16.35 -11.79 0.87
CA ARG A 123 17.26 -12.61 0.03
C ARG A 123 18.67 -12.02 -0.03
N GLN A 124 18.80 -10.70 -0.11
CA GLN A 124 20.09 -10.02 -0.16
C GLN A 124 20.86 -10.09 1.18
N LEU A 125 20.17 -9.85 2.29
CA LEU A 125 20.81 -9.72 3.61
C LEU A 125 20.94 -11.05 4.36
N MET A 126 19.99 -11.96 4.18
CA MET A 126 19.91 -13.22 4.94
C MET A 126 20.15 -14.46 4.08
N ALA A 127 20.35 -14.30 2.77
CA ALA A 127 20.50 -15.39 1.80
C ALA A 127 19.37 -16.44 1.86
N SER A 128 18.19 -16.02 2.34
CA SER A 128 17.02 -16.88 2.55
C SER A 128 15.75 -16.22 2.03
N ASP A 129 14.78 -17.03 1.62
CA ASP A 129 13.45 -16.52 1.26
C ASP A 129 12.68 -16.08 2.52
N LEU A 130 11.95 -14.97 2.39
CA LEU A 130 10.98 -14.58 3.41
C LEU A 130 9.78 -15.54 3.36
N ARG A 131 9.64 -16.38 4.41
CA ARG A 131 8.58 -17.40 4.50
C ARG A 131 7.47 -17.03 5.47
N GLN A 132 7.80 -16.33 6.55
CA GLN A 132 6.87 -15.97 7.60
C GLN A 132 7.16 -14.57 8.13
N ILE A 133 6.09 -13.82 8.44
CA ILE A 133 6.14 -12.56 9.17
C ILE A 133 5.31 -12.71 10.44
N ASP A 134 5.92 -12.35 11.57
CA ASP A 134 5.21 -12.34 12.84
C ASP A 134 4.47 -11.01 13.04
N HIS A 135 3.15 -11.08 12.97
CA HIS A 135 2.27 -9.93 13.07
C HIS A 135 1.79 -9.74 14.50
N LEU A 136 2.11 -8.58 15.11
CA LEU A 136 1.85 -8.28 16.52
C LEU A 136 0.49 -7.59 16.79
N GLY A 137 -0.45 -7.71 15.86
CA GLY A 137 -1.76 -7.08 15.93
C GLY A 137 -1.76 -5.64 15.40
N SER A 138 -2.82 -5.29 14.67
CA SER A 138 -2.96 -4.02 13.93
C SER A 138 -4.19 -3.22 14.33
N PHE A 139 -5.09 -3.83 15.13
CA PHE A 139 -6.30 -3.20 15.60
C PHE A 139 -6.44 -3.36 17.11
N ALA A 140 -6.44 -2.24 17.82
CA ALA A 140 -6.66 -2.19 19.26
C ALA A 140 -7.65 -1.05 19.54
N CYS A 141 -8.91 -1.39 19.71
CA CYS A 141 -9.92 -0.39 20.03
C CYS A 141 -9.80 0.06 21.49
N ARG A 142 -9.03 1.13 21.71
CA ARG A 142 -9.02 1.89 22.97
C ARG A 142 -8.85 3.39 22.70
N ASN A 143 -9.33 4.21 23.63
CA ASN A 143 -9.10 5.65 23.62
C ASN A 143 -7.63 5.98 23.94
N ILE A 144 -7.10 7.04 23.35
CA ILE A 144 -5.78 7.55 23.74
C ILE A 144 -5.88 8.04 25.20
N TYR A 145 -4.91 7.66 26.04
CA TYR A 145 -4.86 8.01 27.47
C TYR A 145 -6.02 7.52 28.34
N HIS A 146 -6.78 6.49 27.92
CA HIS A 146 -7.87 5.89 28.69
C HIS A 146 -8.99 6.86 29.13
N ARG A 147 -9.07 8.08 28.56
CA ARG A 147 -10.14 9.03 28.89
C ARG A 147 -11.37 8.77 28.02
N GLN A 148 -12.57 8.92 28.58
CA GLN A 148 -13.83 8.66 27.87
C GLN A 148 -14.08 9.59 26.66
N GLN A 149 -13.46 10.78 26.62
CA GLN A 149 -13.65 11.79 25.58
C GLN A 149 -12.37 12.14 24.79
N ALA A 150 -11.29 11.36 24.93
CA ALA A 150 -10.06 11.62 24.17
C ALA A 150 -10.19 11.18 22.70
N ARG A 151 -9.39 11.79 21.80
CA ARG A 151 -9.21 11.26 20.44
C ARG A 151 -8.89 9.76 20.52
N ARG A 152 -9.42 9.01 19.56
CA ARG A 152 -9.11 7.59 19.39
C ARG A 152 -7.72 7.43 18.77
N SER A 153 -7.06 6.33 19.10
CA SER A 153 -5.76 5.98 18.51
C SER A 153 -5.95 5.66 17.03
N GLU A 154 -4.95 5.96 16.19
CA GLU A 154 -4.89 5.44 14.80
C GLU A 154 -4.93 3.89 14.76
N HIS A 155 -4.55 3.22 15.87
CA HIS A 155 -4.72 1.77 16.03
C HIS A 155 -6.20 1.34 16.22
N ALA A 156 -7.09 2.29 16.53
CA ALA A 156 -8.52 2.04 16.66
C ALA A 156 -9.28 2.23 15.35
N THR A 157 -8.65 2.79 14.31
CA THR A 157 -9.19 2.86 12.93
C THR A 157 -8.56 1.84 11.99
N ALA A 158 -7.69 0.97 12.50
CA ALA A 158 -6.89 0.02 11.71
C ALA A 158 -5.96 0.71 10.69
N ASP A 159 -5.61 1.98 10.92
CA ASP A 159 -4.71 2.77 10.07
C ASP A 159 -3.26 2.77 10.59
N ALA A 160 -3.03 2.31 11.83
CA ALA A 160 -1.69 2.16 12.38
C ALA A 160 -1.14 0.75 12.18
N ALA A 161 -0.03 0.66 11.44
CA ALA A 161 0.81 -0.53 11.43
C ALA A 161 1.65 -0.60 12.71
N GLY A 162 1.48 -1.67 13.50
CA GLY A 162 2.40 -2.03 14.58
C GLY A 162 3.77 -2.40 14.01
N ARG A 163 4.86 -2.11 14.75
CA ARG A 163 6.23 -2.51 14.39
C ARG A 163 6.29 -4.02 14.15
N GLN A 164 6.57 -4.43 12.91
CA GLN A 164 6.82 -5.82 12.56
C GLN A 164 8.17 -6.24 13.13
N ARG A 165 8.22 -7.33 13.90
CA ARG A 165 9.48 -7.93 14.34
C ARG A 165 9.80 -9.07 13.39
N PHE A 166 10.89 -8.94 12.65
CA PHE A 166 11.41 -10.04 11.84
C PHE A 166 12.07 -11.06 12.77
N PRO A 167 11.67 -12.35 12.72
CA PRO A 167 12.41 -13.39 13.41
C PRO A 167 13.78 -13.55 12.74
N SER A 168 14.84 -13.23 13.49
CA SER A 168 16.21 -13.60 13.14
C SER A 168 16.34 -15.11 13.34
N GLY A 169 16.41 -15.86 12.24
CA GLY A 169 16.63 -17.31 12.27
C GLY A 169 17.93 -17.64 13.01
N GLY A 170 17.79 -18.26 14.17
CA GLY A 170 18.87 -18.89 14.92
C GLY A 170 18.95 -20.37 14.56
N ARG A 171 20.17 -20.82 14.32
CA ARG A 171 20.56 -22.24 14.15
C ARG A 171 20.17 -23.10 15.34
#